data_AF-A0A482Z0A2-F1
#
_entry.id   AF-A0A482Z0A2-F1
#
_cell.length_a   1.000
_cell.length_b   1.000
_cell.length_c   1.000
_cell.angle_alpha   90.00
_cell.angle_beta   90.00
_cell.angle_gamma   90.00
#
_symmetry.space_group_name_H-M   'P 1'
#
loop_
_entity.id
_entity.type
_entity.pdbx_description
1 polymer ?
#
loop_
_entity_poly.entity_id
_entity_poly.type
_entity_poly.pdbx_seq_one_letter_code
_entity_poly.pdbx_strand_id
1 'polypeptide(L)'
;MNANLDYSKEDESAILARAMSLIGKSFKDISNLSQNPQSELNIKNKGNAGNFIEQHWFGIKNNSTPEPDFTEAEIELKACPLRLSNQTLVVKERTKICSINYLNLINESWDKSHAKRKLNKVLFVFYEYNNNNWQEQKIIDTALWKLSLNELIIESEWVKTKQTVVDGLAHNLTERGYKVLSPCRSGSGGVDAQGKHKDLVKQPNSEDLALKRAFSLKRPFVNQYWESLKNPERFESISDTLDLSRGDNLEQELLDKIGKYVGKTIGEISKELNILIPSAKNAIPVIINKIIGFQGAKSKIKEFEQVGILIKTIPIRMIDLKLYEAVSFPAIKFLEFEKEEWCNSLLSEQLTRIFFIPVSRDKSSGVDVKDRTLEKPFFGLLADLKKE
;
A
#
# COMPACT_ATOMS: atom_id res chain seq x y z
N MET A 1 -33.20 3.93 -21.25
CA MET A 1 -33.51 2.65 -20.59
C MET A 1 -33.07 2.78 -19.15
N ASN A 2 -34.02 2.78 -18.20
CA ASN A 2 -33.70 2.79 -16.77
C ASN A 2 -32.96 1.49 -16.45
N ALA A 3 -31.84 1.53 -15.72
CA ALA A 3 -31.20 0.29 -15.29
C ALA A 3 -32.09 -0.34 -14.20
N ASN A 4 -32.90 -1.35 -14.58
CA ASN A 4 -33.36 -2.30 -13.60
C ASN A 4 -32.11 -2.88 -12.89
N LEU A 5 -32.16 -3.02 -11.57
CA LEU A 5 -31.15 -3.76 -10.80
C LEU A 5 -31.39 -5.25 -11.09
N ASP A 6 -31.18 -5.66 -12.34
CA ASP A 6 -31.40 -7.03 -12.80
C ASP A 6 -30.09 -7.81 -12.65
N TYR A 7 -29.66 -7.94 -11.38
CA TYR A 7 -28.53 -8.80 -11.02
C TYR A 7 -28.78 -9.38 -9.62
N SER A 8 -28.38 -10.63 -9.42
CA SER A 8 -28.41 -11.25 -8.10
C SER A 8 -27.30 -10.68 -7.23
N LYS A 9 -27.64 -10.28 -6.00
CA LYS A 9 -26.67 -9.84 -4.98
C LYS A 9 -26.01 -11.02 -4.25
N GLU A 10 -26.43 -12.24 -4.54
CA GLU A 10 -25.94 -13.47 -3.94
C GLU A 10 -24.95 -14.20 -4.87
N ASP A 11 -25.02 -13.94 -6.18
CA ASP A 11 -24.13 -14.55 -7.18
C ASP A 11 -22.93 -13.65 -7.47
N GLU A 12 -21.73 -14.13 -7.11
CA GLU A 12 -20.44 -13.49 -7.41
C GLU A 12 -20.35 -13.11 -8.90
N SER A 13 -20.77 -13.98 -9.82
CA SER A 13 -20.67 -13.71 -11.25
C SER A 13 -21.60 -12.59 -11.71
N ALA A 14 -22.83 -12.53 -11.19
CA ALA A 14 -23.78 -11.46 -11.46
C ALA A 14 -23.29 -10.10 -10.91
N ILE A 15 -22.73 -10.09 -9.70
CA ILE A 15 -22.13 -8.88 -9.10
C ILE A 15 -20.96 -8.37 -9.94
N LEU A 16 -20.06 -9.26 -10.38
CA LEU A 16 -18.92 -8.89 -11.21
C LEU A 16 -19.34 -8.40 -12.58
N ALA A 17 -20.32 -9.03 -13.22
CA ALA A 17 -20.89 -8.54 -14.48
C ALA A 17 -21.50 -7.14 -14.31
N ARG A 18 -22.23 -6.90 -13.21
CA ARG A 18 -22.75 -5.58 -12.86
C ARG A 18 -21.63 -4.57 -12.63
N ALA A 19 -20.54 -4.95 -11.99
CA ALA A 19 -19.37 -4.09 -11.77
C ALA A 19 -18.68 -3.74 -13.10
N MET A 20 -18.41 -4.72 -13.97
CA MET A 20 -17.80 -4.49 -15.28
C MET A 20 -18.64 -3.52 -16.14
N SER A 21 -19.96 -3.54 -16.00
CA SER A 21 -20.83 -2.60 -16.70
C SER A 21 -20.66 -1.13 -16.27
N LEU A 22 -19.93 -0.84 -15.17
CA LEU A 22 -19.53 0.53 -14.80
C LEU A 22 -18.43 1.10 -15.70
N ILE A 23 -17.60 0.26 -16.30
CA ILE A 23 -16.38 0.70 -17.00
C ILE A 23 -16.74 1.70 -18.10
N GLY A 24 -16.01 2.82 -18.12
CA GLY A 24 -16.20 3.94 -19.05
C GLY A 24 -17.30 4.94 -18.65
N LYS A 25 -18.13 4.65 -17.63
CA LYS A 25 -19.18 5.56 -17.17
C LYS A 25 -18.63 6.62 -16.24
N SER A 26 -19.11 7.85 -16.42
CA SER A 26 -18.91 8.92 -15.44
C SER A 26 -19.89 8.78 -14.27
N PHE A 27 -19.64 9.49 -13.16
CA PHE A 27 -20.62 9.57 -12.07
C PHE A 27 -21.95 10.19 -12.53
N LYS A 28 -21.91 11.11 -13.50
CA LYS A 28 -23.10 11.64 -14.17
C LYS A 28 -23.88 10.52 -14.88
N ASP A 29 -23.20 9.68 -15.65
CA ASP A 29 -23.83 8.55 -16.34
C ASP A 29 -24.43 7.55 -15.34
N ILE A 30 -23.70 7.24 -14.27
CA ILE A 30 -24.17 6.36 -13.18
C ILE A 30 -25.46 6.91 -12.58
N SER A 31 -25.51 8.21 -12.27
CA SER A 31 -26.72 8.87 -11.76
C SER A 31 -27.89 8.73 -12.75
N ASN A 32 -27.66 9.11 -14.01
CA ASN A 32 -28.69 9.12 -15.05
C ASN A 32 -29.26 7.72 -15.35
N LEU A 33 -28.43 6.70 -15.25
CA LEU A 33 -28.80 5.31 -15.48
C LEU A 33 -29.34 4.62 -14.22
N SER A 34 -29.17 5.22 -13.04
CA SER A 34 -29.64 4.64 -11.78
C SER A 34 -31.17 4.51 -11.74
N GLN A 35 -31.67 3.69 -10.80
CA GLN A 35 -33.11 3.56 -10.57
C GLN A 35 -33.78 4.85 -10.09
N ASN A 36 -33.00 5.76 -9.49
CA ASN A 36 -33.46 7.06 -9.02
C ASN A 36 -32.58 8.17 -9.62
N PRO A 37 -32.77 8.50 -10.92
CA PRO A 37 -32.00 9.52 -11.58
C PRO A 37 -32.14 10.85 -10.83
N GLN A 38 -31.02 11.47 -10.50
CA GLN A 38 -31.02 12.82 -9.93
C GLN A 38 -30.84 13.84 -11.05
N SER A 39 -31.80 14.76 -11.18
CA SER A 39 -31.75 15.86 -12.16
C SER A 39 -30.56 16.78 -11.93
N GLU A 40 -30.14 16.96 -10.68
CA GLU A 40 -28.91 17.65 -10.29
C GLU A 40 -28.19 16.84 -9.19
N LEU A 41 -26.95 16.41 -9.48
CA LEU A 41 -26.09 15.78 -8.48
C LEU A 41 -25.66 16.82 -7.46
N ASN A 42 -26.18 16.74 -6.24
CA ASN A 42 -25.87 17.71 -5.18
C ASN A 42 -24.40 17.60 -4.73
N ILE A 43 -23.57 18.51 -5.25
CA ILE A 43 -22.12 18.62 -5.00
C ILE A 43 -21.81 18.91 -3.52
N LYS A 44 -22.76 19.42 -2.72
CA LYS A 44 -22.59 19.71 -1.29
C LYS A 44 -22.78 18.47 -0.40
N ASN A 45 -23.56 17.49 -0.87
CA ASN A 45 -23.76 16.19 -0.21
C ASN A 45 -22.84 15.12 -0.80
N LYS A 46 -21.59 15.47 -1.15
CA LYS A 46 -20.58 14.50 -1.59
C LYS A 46 -20.37 13.47 -0.48
N GLY A 47 -21.17 12.41 -0.51
CA GLY A 47 -20.80 11.15 0.10
C GLY A 47 -19.46 10.71 -0.46
N ASN A 48 -18.79 9.84 0.28
CA ASN A 48 -17.70 9.05 -0.23
C ASN A 48 -18.09 8.46 -1.61
N ALA A 49 -17.19 8.48 -2.60
CA ALA A 49 -17.43 7.89 -3.92
C ALA A 49 -17.93 6.43 -3.82
N GLY A 50 -17.50 5.70 -2.79
CA GLY A 50 -18.04 4.39 -2.42
C GLY A 50 -19.55 4.42 -2.23
N ASN A 51 -20.04 5.23 -1.27
CA ASN A 51 -21.47 5.39 -1.00
C ASN A 51 -22.27 5.78 -2.24
N PHE A 52 -21.72 6.61 -3.12
CA PHE A 52 -22.39 6.99 -4.37
C PHE A 52 -22.56 5.77 -5.30
N ILE A 53 -21.50 5.00 -5.52
CA ILE A 53 -21.53 3.82 -6.38
C ILE A 53 -22.43 2.72 -5.77
N GLU A 54 -22.31 2.48 -4.46
CA GLU A 54 -23.17 1.57 -3.69
C GLU A 54 -24.66 1.88 -3.93
N GLN A 55 -25.07 3.13 -3.70
CA GLN A 55 -26.47 3.53 -3.78
C GLN A 55 -26.99 3.57 -5.22
N HIS A 56 -26.28 4.24 -6.11
CA HIS A 56 -26.81 4.56 -7.45
C HIS A 56 -26.58 3.44 -8.46
N TRP A 57 -25.58 2.58 -8.27
CA TRP A 57 -25.32 1.50 -9.22
C TRP A 57 -25.74 0.12 -8.72
N PHE A 58 -25.44 -0.18 -7.45
CA PHE A 58 -25.69 -1.49 -6.86
C PHE A 58 -26.96 -1.54 -6.01
N GLY A 59 -27.59 -0.40 -5.71
CA GLY A 59 -28.78 -0.34 -4.88
C GLY A 59 -28.51 -0.81 -3.44
N ILE A 60 -27.31 -0.56 -2.93
CA ILE A 60 -26.91 -0.82 -1.55
C ILE A 60 -27.21 0.44 -0.74
N LYS A 61 -28.00 0.31 0.33
CA LYS A 61 -28.32 1.44 1.22
C LYS A 61 -27.12 1.70 2.11
N ASN A 62 -26.74 2.97 2.25
CA ASN A 62 -25.72 3.38 3.21
C ASN A 62 -26.21 3.02 4.62
N ASN A 63 -25.48 2.10 5.25
CA ASN A 63 -25.72 1.61 6.59
C ASN A 63 -24.37 1.46 7.30
N SER A 64 -24.39 1.18 8.60
CA SER A 64 -23.16 0.96 9.37
C SER A 64 -22.99 -0.51 9.77
N THR A 65 -23.47 -1.44 8.94
CA THR A 65 -23.35 -2.87 9.26
C THR A 65 -21.87 -3.26 9.25
N PRO A 66 -21.49 -4.23 10.09
CA PRO A 66 -20.18 -4.86 10.00
C PRO A 66 -20.10 -5.87 8.86
N GLU A 67 -21.19 -6.17 8.16
CA GLU A 67 -21.16 -7.21 7.13
C GLU A 67 -20.65 -6.65 5.79
N PRO A 68 -20.13 -7.52 4.90
CA PRO A 68 -19.77 -7.11 3.56
C PRO A 68 -20.96 -6.49 2.81
N ASP A 69 -20.66 -5.56 1.89
CA ASP A 69 -21.67 -4.87 1.09
C ASP A 69 -22.60 -5.83 0.32
N PHE A 70 -22.07 -6.98 -0.12
CA PHE A 70 -22.81 -8.15 -0.58
C PHE A 70 -22.58 -9.29 0.41
N THR A 71 -23.45 -9.39 1.41
CA THR A 71 -23.25 -10.29 2.56
C THR A 71 -23.26 -11.76 2.12
N GLU A 72 -24.18 -12.17 1.27
CA GLU A 72 -24.35 -13.55 0.82
C GLU A 72 -23.21 -14.04 -0.09
N ALA A 73 -22.63 -13.13 -0.88
CA ALA A 73 -21.46 -13.42 -1.73
C ALA A 73 -20.12 -13.24 -0.99
N GLU A 74 -20.16 -12.69 0.23
CA GLU A 74 -19.01 -12.26 1.04
C GLU A 74 -18.09 -11.26 0.31
N ILE A 75 -18.68 -10.31 -0.43
CA ILE A 75 -17.94 -9.30 -1.21
C ILE A 75 -18.11 -7.92 -0.59
N GLU A 76 -16.99 -7.28 -0.26
CA GLU A 76 -16.93 -5.87 0.11
C GLU A 76 -16.65 -5.01 -1.13
N LEU A 77 -17.38 -3.91 -1.31
CA LEU A 77 -17.20 -2.96 -2.39
C LEU A 77 -16.27 -1.83 -1.94
N LYS A 78 -15.24 -1.53 -2.75
CA LYS A 78 -14.34 -0.40 -2.50
C LYS A 78 -14.12 0.44 -3.74
N ALA A 79 -14.61 1.67 -3.72
CA ALA A 79 -14.23 2.68 -4.69
C ALA A 79 -12.78 3.11 -4.42
N CYS A 80 -11.92 2.99 -5.44
CA CYS A 80 -10.49 3.28 -5.34
C CYS A 80 -10.10 4.41 -6.30
N PRO A 81 -9.80 5.63 -5.82
CA PRO A 81 -9.39 6.72 -6.68
C PRO A 81 -8.01 6.47 -7.30
N LEU A 82 -7.90 6.75 -8.59
CA LEU A 82 -6.66 6.81 -9.35
C LEU A 82 -6.31 8.26 -9.65
N ARG A 83 -5.02 8.60 -9.64
CA ARG A 83 -4.50 9.90 -10.09
C ARG A 83 -3.50 9.71 -11.20
N LEU A 84 -3.38 10.72 -12.07
CA LEU A 84 -2.31 10.75 -13.06
C LEU A 84 -0.97 11.06 -12.38
N SER A 85 0.04 10.23 -12.66
CA SER A 85 1.42 10.41 -12.24
C SER A 85 2.34 9.95 -13.38
N ASN A 86 3.21 10.84 -13.86
CA ASN A 86 4.12 10.58 -14.97
C ASN A 86 3.44 9.89 -16.18
N GLN A 87 2.28 10.44 -16.60
CA GLN A 87 1.47 9.93 -17.72
C GLN A 87 0.82 8.54 -17.50
N THR A 88 0.89 8.01 -16.29
CA THR A 88 0.26 6.73 -15.91
C THR A 88 -0.71 6.92 -14.75
N LEU A 89 -1.77 6.10 -14.68
CA LEU A 89 -2.68 6.10 -13.55
C LEU A 89 -2.10 5.27 -12.41
N VAL A 90 -2.05 5.87 -11.23
CA VAL A 90 -1.62 5.23 -9.97
C VAL A 90 -2.72 5.38 -8.93
N VAL A 91 -2.82 4.45 -7.98
CA VAL A 91 -3.72 4.60 -6.85
C VAL A 91 -3.40 5.91 -6.13
N LYS A 92 -4.43 6.66 -5.71
CA LYS A 92 -4.24 7.98 -5.08
C LYS A 92 -4.00 7.86 -3.58
N GLU A 93 -4.70 6.97 -2.89
CA GLU A 93 -4.71 6.88 -1.43
C GLU A 93 -4.91 5.44 -0.95
N ARG A 94 -4.69 5.21 0.34
CA ARG A 94 -4.94 3.91 0.99
C ARG A 94 -6.43 3.54 0.92
N THR A 95 -6.76 2.26 0.94
CA THR A 95 -8.16 1.80 0.92
C THR A 95 -8.62 1.45 2.33
N LYS A 96 -9.54 2.24 2.89
CA LYS A 96 -10.18 1.93 4.18
C LYS A 96 -11.07 0.69 4.07
N ILE A 97 -10.87 -0.27 4.95
CA ILE A 97 -11.66 -1.49 5.04
C ILE A 97 -12.74 -1.35 6.11
N CYS A 98 -12.34 -1.28 7.38
CA CYS A 98 -13.27 -1.22 8.49
C CYS A 98 -12.74 -0.38 9.65
N SER A 99 -13.63 0.21 10.44
CA SER A 99 -13.24 0.91 11.67
C SER A 99 -12.80 -0.09 12.74
N ILE A 100 -11.79 0.28 13.53
CA ILE A 100 -11.32 -0.53 14.65
C ILE A 100 -12.07 -0.11 15.90
N ASN A 101 -12.82 -1.04 16.49
CA ASN A 101 -13.37 -0.89 17.84
C ASN A 101 -12.44 -1.61 18.82
N TYR A 102 -11.63 -0.86 19.56
CA TYR A 102 -10.63 -1.42 20.47
C TYR A 102 -11.22 -2.34 21.54
N LEU A 103 -12.39 -2.00 22.08
CA LEU A 103 -13.06 -2.79 23.12
C LEU A 103 -13.56 -4.12 22.60
N ASN A 104 -13.96 -4.18 21.31
CA ASN A 104 -14.42 -5.42 20.69
C ASN A 104 -13.25 -6.23 20.12
N LEU A 105 -12.21 -5.58 19.59
CA LEU A 105 -11.08 -6.23 18.90
C LEU A 105 -10.39 -7.29 19.76
N ILE A 106 -10.25 -7.04 21.06
CA ILE A 106 -9.59 -7.98 21.99
C ILE A 106 -10.33 -9.32 22.08
N ASN A 107 -11.63 -9.33 21.80
CA ASN A 107 -12.50 -10.50 21.86
C ASN A 107 -12.65 -11.22 20.51
N GLU A 108 -12.07 -10.68 19.43
CA GLU A 108 -12.13 -11.29 18.10
C GLU A 108 -10.98 -12.30 17.91
N SER A 109 -11.18 -13.37 17.14
CA SER A 109 -10.10 -14.14 16.52
C SER A 109 -10.01 -13.76 15.04
N TRP A 110 -8.86 -13.96 14.38
CA TRP A 110 -8.70 -13.62 12.96
C TRP A 110 -9.82 -14.22 12.09
N ASP A 111 -10.05 -15.54 12.24
CA ASP A 111 -11.08 -16.28 11.49
C ASP A 111 -12.49 -15.75 11.61
N LYS A 112 -12.83 -15.15 12.76
CA LYS A 112 -14.16 -14.61 13.06
C LYS A 112 -14.17 -13.09 13.10
N SER A 113 -13.06 -12.46 12.74
CA SER A 113 -12.89 -11.02 12.85
C SER A 113 -13.74 -10.31 11.81
N HIS A 114 -14.21 -9.12 12.18
CA HIS A 114 -14.89 -8.23 11.25
C HIS A 114 -13.97 -7.84 10.07
N ALA A 115 -12.68 -7.66 10.36
CA ALA A 115 -11.69 -7.35 9.34
C ALA A 115 -11.58 -8.45 8.28
N LYS A 116 -11.45 -9.72 8.69
CA LYS A 116 -11.36 -10.86 7.76
C LYS A 116 -12.60 -10.97 6.89
N ARG A 117 -13.82 -10.84 7.46
CA ARG A 117 -15.06 -10.89 6.67
C ARG A 117 -15.07 -9.87 5.53
N LYS A 118 -14.69 -8.62 5.80
CA LYS A 118 -14.61 -7.56 4.78
C LYS A 118 -13.39 -7.66 3.85
N LEU A 119 -12.33 -8.34 4.27
CA LEU A 119 -11.13 -8.56 3.45
C LEU A 119 -11.24 -9.80 2.56
N ASN A 120 -12.11 -10.76 2.89
CA ASN A 120 -12.17 -12.07 2.23
C ASN A 120 -12.22 -11.94 0.71
N LYS A 121 -13.16 -11.12 0.22
CA LYS A 121 -13.24 -10.70 -1.18
C LYS A 121 -13.53 -9.20 -1.25
N VAL A 122 -12.67 -8.46 -1.93
CA VAL A 122 -12.83 -7.01 -2.13
C VAL A 122 -13.00 -6.73 -3.62
N LEU A 123 -14.20 -6.25 -3.99
CA LEU A 123 -14.47 -5.74 -5.32
C LEU A 123 -14.00 -4.28 -5.39
N PHE A 124 -12.87 -4.07 -6.05
CA PHE A 124 -12.38 -2.73 -6.34
C PHE A 124 -13.10 -2.14 -7.55
N VAL A 125 -13.56 -0.90 -7.40
CA VAL A 125 -14.04 -0.05 -8.51
C VAL A 125 -13.07 1.11 -8.65
N PHE A 126 -12.20 1.03 -9.66
CA PHE A 126 -11.17 2.02 -9.92
C PHE A 126 -11.71 3.17 -10.74
N TYR A 127 -11.55 4.40 -10.27
CA TYR A 127 -12.04 5.58 -10.98
C TYR A 127 -10.98 6.68 -11.06
N GLU A 128 -10.98 7.44 -12.14
CA GLU A 128 -10.09 8.59 -12.30
C GLU A 128 -10.59 9.74 -11.42
N TYR A 129 -9.75 10.13 -10.46
CA TYR A 129 -10.02 11.24 -9.56
C TYR A 129 -9.83 12.57 -10.27
N ASN A 130 -10.86 13.41 -10.23
CA ASN A 130 -10.84 14.73 -10.84
C ASN A 130 -11.30 15.79 -9.85
N ASN A 131 -10.34 16.57 -9.35
CA ASN A 131 -10.59 17.67 -8.41
C ASN A 131 -11.51 18.76 -8.97
N ASN A 132 -11.50 18.96 -10.28
CA ASN A 132 -12.22 20.06 -10.92
C ASN A 132 -13.69 19.71 -11.18
N ASN A 133 -13.99 18.42 -11.42
CA ASN A 133 -15.34 17.99 -11.73
C ASN A 133 -15.62 16.57 -11.23
N TRP A 134 -16.32 16.49 -10.10
CA TRP A 134 -16.70 15.22 -9.47
C TRP A 134 -17.65 14.37 -10.34
N GLN A 135 -18.55 15.01 -11.11
CA GLN A 135 -19.54 14.30 -11.92
C GLN A 135 -18.90 13.61 -13.14
N GLU A 136 -17.79 14.17 -13.63
CA GLU A 136 -17.06 13.67 -14.79
C GLU A 136 -15.98 12.64 -14.43
N GLN A 137 -15.85 12.27 -13.15
CA GLN A 137 -14.97 11.18 -12.75
C GLN A 137 -15.45 9.87 -13.39
N LYS A 138 -14.55 9.23 -14.14
CA LYS A 138 -14.86 8.02 -14.91
C LYS A 138 -14.39 6.77 -14.22
N ILE A 139 -15.21 5.73 -14.25
CA ILE A 139 -14.79 4.39 -13.86
C ILE A 139 -13.85 3.86 -14.95
N ILE A 140 -12.64 3.48 -14.54
CA ILE A 140 -11.57 3.02 -15.43
C ILE A 140 -11.54 1.49 -15.48
N ASP A 141 -11.78 0.83 -14.35
CA ASP A 141 -11.81 -0.63 -14.28
C ASP A 141 -12.51 -1.14 -13.02
N THR A 142 -12.79 -2.44 -12.99
CA THR A 142 -13.26 -3.14 -11.79
C THR A 142 -12.55 -4.48 -11.66
N ALA A 143 -12.17 -4.88 -10.43
CA ALA A 143 -11.51 -6.16 -10.21
C ALA A 143 -11.81 -6.74 -8.83
N LEU A 144 -11.94 -8.07 -8.77
CA LEU A 144 -12.11 -8.80 -7.52
C LEU A 144 -10.76 -9.26 -6.98
N TRP A 145 -10.39 -8.73 -5.82
CA TRP A 145 -9.25 -9.20 -5.06
C TRP A 145 -9.70 -10.21 -3.99
N LYS A 146 -8.89 -11.25 -3.77
CA LYS A 146 -9.18 -12.32 -2.79
C LYS A 146 -8.06 -12.39 -1.76
N LEU A 147 -8.42 -12.48 -0.49
CA LEU A 147 -7.52 -12.50 0.66
C LEU A 147 -6.49 -13.63 0.61
N SER A 148 -6.86 -14.79 0.07
CA SER A 148 -6.05 -16.01 0.08
C SER A 148 -4.64 -15.83 -0.47
N LEU A 149 -4.42 -14.84 -1.35
CA LEU A 149 -3.11 -14.52 -1.92
C LEU A 149 -2.14 -13.85 -0.94
N ASN A 150 -2.66 -13.22 0.12
CA ASN A 150 -1.90 -12.41 1.05
C ASN A 150 -2.36 -12.58 2.51
N GLU A 151 -3.06 -13.68 2.82
CA GLU A 151 -3.67 -13.87 4.14
C GLU A 151 -2.65 -13.88 5.26
N LEU A 152 -1.52 -14.58 5.10
CA LEU A 152 -0.49 -14.71 6.14
C LEU A 152 0.03 -13.34 6.63
N ILE A 153 0.37 -12.43 5.71
CA ILE A 153 0.87 -11.10 6.09
C ILE A 153 -0.23 -10.23 6.69
N ILE A 154 -1.44 -10.27 6.12
CA ILE A 154 -2.57 -9.47 6.58
C ILE A 154 -3.04 -9.93 7.98
N GLU A 155 -3.08 -11.25 8.22
CA GLU A 155 -3.38 -11.83 9.53
C GLU A 155 -2.32 -11.43 10.56
N SER A 156 -1.04 -11.59 10.24
CA SER A 156 0.07 -11.19 11.13
C SER A 156 -0.05 -9.72 11.56
N GLU A 157 -0.40 -8.82 10.63
CA GLU A 157 -0.58 -7.41 10.91
C GLU A 157 -1.85 -7.09 11.70
N TRP A 158 -2.93 -7.83 11.46
CA TRP A 158 -4.12 -7.76 12.29
C TRP A 158 -3.82 -8.21 13.73
N VAL A 159 -3.11 -9.34 13.90
CA VAL A 159 -2.69 -9.89 15.20
C VAL A 159 -1.78 -8.90 15.92
N LYS A 160 -0.81 -8.31 15.22
CA LYS A 160 0.06 -7.25 15.77
C LYS A 160 -0.75 -6.06 16.31
N THR A 161 -1.76 -5.63 15.55
CA THR A 161 -2.66 -4.55 15.97
C THR A 161 -3.46 -4.96 17.20
N LYS A 162 -4.05 -6.15 17.19
CA LYS A 162 -4.79 -6.70 18.34
C LYS A 162 -3.91 -6.77 19.57
N GLN A 163 -2.70 -7.31 19.47
CA GLN A 163 -1.78 -7.44 20.59
C GLN A 163 -1.45 -6.07 21.20
N THR A 164 -1.13 -5.08 20.37
CA THR A 164 -0.88 -3.71 20.85
C THR A 164 -2.07 -3.13 21.62
N VAL A 165 -3.29 -3.47 21.22
CA VAL A 165 -4.52 -3.05 21.92
C VAL A 165 -4.71 -3.83 23.23
N VAL A 166 -4.46 -5.15 23.23
CA VAL A 166 -4.48 -5.99 24.44
C VAL A 166 -3.48 -5.47 25.48
N ASP A 167 -2.32 -5.01 25.04
CA ASP A 167 -1.27 -4.47 25.91
C ASP A 167 -1.60 -3.08 26.50
N GLY A 168 -2.77 -2.50 26.18
CA GLY A 168 -3.15 -1.15 26.62
C GLY A 168 -2.44 -0.02 25.88
N LEU A 169 -1.84 -0.32 24.72
CA LEU A 169 -0.99 0.59 23.95
C LEU A 169 -1.63 1.05 22.63
N ALA A 170 -2.96 1.03 22.50
CA ALA A 170 -3.65 1.47 21.28
C ALA A 170 -3.35 2.94 20.92
N HIS A 171 -3.09 3.78 21.92
CA HIS A 171 -2.64 5.16 21.75
C HIS A 171 -1.28 5.28 21.03
N ASN A 172 -0.44 4.24 21.09
CA ASN A 172 0.87 4.16 20.44
C ASN A 172 0.82 3.53 19.04
N LEU A 173 -0.34 3.07 18.57
CA LEU A 173 -0.48 2.53 17.21
C LEU A 173 0.00 3.54 16.16
N THR A 174 0.74 3.08 15.17
CA THR A 174 1.16 3.90 14.01
C THR A 174 1.14 3.05 12.75
N GLU A 175 1.10 3.67 11.57
CA GLU A 175 1.09 2.93 10.30
C GLU A 175 2.50 2.50 9.83
N ARG A 176 3.56 3.02 10.49
CA ARG A 176 4.96 2.80 10.07
C ARG A 176 5.38 1.34 10.20
N GLY A 177 4.98 0.69 11.30
CA GLY A 177 5.31 -0.71 11.57
C GLY A 177 4.56 -1.73 10.71
N TYR A 178 3.84 -1.29 9.68
CA TYR A 178 2.95 -2.11 8.86
C TYR A 178 3.33 -2.03 7.37
N LYS A 179 3.24 -3.16 6.68
CA LYS A 179 3.54 -3.47 5.29
C LYS A 179 2.29 -3.41 4.41
N VAL A 180 1.19 -4.08 4.76
CA VAL A 180 0.00 -4.21 3.90
C VAL A 180 -1.27 -3.69 4.58
N LEU A 181 -1.67 -4.29 5.71
CA LEU A 181 -2.83 -3.88 6.50
C LEU A 181 -2.37 -3.02 7.67
N SER A 182 -2.83 -1.77 7.74
CA SER A 182 -2.39 -0.84 8.78
C SER A 182 -3.56 -0.20 9.55
N PRO A 183 -3.38 0.12 10.85
CA PRO A 183 -4.37 0.82 11.65
C PRO A 183 -4.22 2.34 11.44
N CYS A 184 -4.82 2.85 10.39
CA CYS A 184 -4.78 4.28 10.06
C CYS A 184 -5.66 5.11 10.97
N ARG A 185 -5.32 6.38 11.21
CA ARG A 185 -6.24 7.32 11.89
C ARG A 185 -7.53 7.43 11.08
N SER A 186 -8.66 7.55 11.76
CA SER A 186 -9.98 7.73 11.12
C SER A 186 -10.79 8.77 11.88
N GLY A 187 -11.51 9.62 11.15
CA GLY A 187 -12.28 10.72 11.72
C GLY A 187 -11.93 12.05 11.06
N SER A 188 -12.49 13.12 11.59
CA SER A 188 -12.26 14.49 11.12
C SER A 188 -10.82 14.98 11.39
N GLY A 189 -10.13 14.38 12.35
CA GLY A 189 -8.78 14.74 12.73
C GLY A 189 -8.68 16.15 13.36
N GLY A 190 -7.45 16.57 13.62
CA GLY A 190 -7.15 17.87 14.22
C GLY A 190 -7.27 17.91 15.74
N VAL A 191 -7.28 19.13 16.27
CA VAL A 191 -7.48 19.45 17.68
C VAL A 191 -8.74 20.31 17.82
N ASP A 192 -9.43 20.19 18.95
CA ASP A 192 -10.53 21.09 19.30
C ASP A 192 -9.99 22.46 19.77
N ALA A 193 -10.90 23.39 20.08
CA ALA A 193 -10.56 24.74 20.51
C ALA A 193 -9.73 24.80 21.80
N GLN A 194 -9.69 23.70 22.57
CA GLN A 194 -8.95 23.55 23.81
C GLN A 194 -7.62 22.80 23.61
N GLY A 195 -7.23 22.53 22.35
CA GLY A 195 -5.98 21.84 22.01
C GLY A 195 -6.03 20.32 22.17
N LYS A 196 -7.20 19.73 22.48
CA LYS A 196 -7.34 18.27 22.63
C LYS A 196 -7.59 17.62 21.27
N HIS A 197 -6.94 16.50 21.01
CA HIS A 197 -7.18 15.74 19.78
C HIS A 197 -8.67 15.35 19.64
N LYS A 198 -9.23 15.61 18.46
CA LYS A 198 -10.55 15.10 18.10
C LYS A 198 -10.50 13.58 17.89
N ASP A 199 -11.67 12.94 17.87
CA ASP A 199 -11.82 11.51 17.57
C ASP A 199 -11.11 10.58 18.56
N LEU A 200 -10.96 11.00 19.83
CA LEU A 200 -10.45 10.14 20.89
C LEU A 200 -11.52 9.16 21.36
N VAL A 201 -11.11 7.91 21.57
CA VAL A 201 -11.96 6.79 22.02
C VAL A 201 -11.28 6.04 23.16
N LYS A 202 -12.08 5.33 23.96
CA LYS A 202 -11.56 4.44 25.01
C LYS A 202 -10.85 3.23 24.39
N GLN A 203 -9.86 2.72 25.09
CA GLN A 203 -9.16 1.47 24.79
C GLN A 203 -9.25 0.53 26.01
N PRO A 204 -9.11 -0.80 25.84
CA PRO A 204 -9.02 -1.70 26.97
C PRO A 204 -7.66 -1.58 27.66
N ASN A 205 -7.59 -2.03 28.91
CA ASN A 205 -6.35 -2.20 29.68
C ASN A 205 -5.48 -0.93 29.84
N SER A 206 -6.07 0.26 29.67
CA SER A 206 -5.43 1.55 29.94
C SER A 206 -6.48 2.64 30.17
N GLU A 207 -6.17 3.61 31.03
CA GLU A 207 -6.99 4.81 31.25
C GLU A 207 -6.76 5.87 30.16
N ASP A 208 -5.68 5.76 29.38
CA ASP A 208 -5.39 6.69 28.30
C ASP A 208 -6.44 6.60 27.20
N LEU A 209 -6.74 7.73 26.56
CA LEU A 209 -7.55 7.73 25.34
C LEU A 209 -6.67 7.47 24.11
N ALA A 210 -7.20 6.71 23.15
CA ALA A 210 -6.55 6.45 21.88
C ALA A 210 -7.27 7.18 20.76
N LEU A 211 -6.54 7.56 19.71
CA LEU A 211 -7.15 8.09 18.49
C LEU A 211 -7.96 6.99 17.80
N LYS A 212 -9.15 7.32 17.30
CA LYS A 212 -9.95 6.41 16.47
C LYS A 212 -9.17 5.98 15.23
N ARG A 213 -9.25 4.68 14.92
CA ARG A 213 -8.55 4.08 13.77
C ARG A 213 -9.45 3.21 12.92
N ALA A 214 -8.96 2.91 11.72
CA ALA A 214 -9.53 1.95 10.80
C ALA A 214 -8.43 1.06 10.23
N PHE A 215 -8.74 -0.21 9.99
CA PHE A 215 -7.91 -1.06 9.16
C PHE A 215 -7.99 -0.56 7.71
N SER A 216 -6.82 -0.35 7.09
CA SER A 216 -6.71 0.05 5.69
C SER A 216 -5.61 -0.70 4.99
N LEU A 217 -5.87 -1.09 3.74
CA LEU A 217 -4.84 -1.57 2.82
C LEU A 217 -3.98 -0.39 2.38
N LYS A 218 -2.66 -0.50 2.56
CA LYS A 218 -1.71 0.55 2.21
C LYS A 218 -1.69 0.77 0.70
N ARG A 219 -1.47 2.02 0.29
CA ARG A 219 -1.46 2.43 -1.11
C ARG A 219 -0.49 1.61 -2.00
N PRO A 220 0.75 1.27 -1.58
CA PRO A 220 1.65 0.43 -2.38
C PRO A 220 1.03 -0.93 -2.74
N PHE A 221 0.36 -1.58 -1.79
CA PHE A 221 -0.31 -2.87 -2.01
C PHE A 221 -1.40 -2.78 -3.09
N VAL A 222 -2.32 -1.83 -2.95
CA VAL A 222 -3.43 -1.65 -3.90
C VAL A 222 -2.90 -1.15 -5.26
N ASN A 223 -1.86 -0.31 -5.27
CA ASN A 223 -1.22 0.14 -6.49
C ASN A 223 -0.52 -0.99 -7.25
N GLN A 224 0.18 -1.88 -6.54
CA GLN A 224 0.77 -3.07 -7.14
C GLN A 224 -0.33 -3.96 -7.76
N TYR A 225 -1.42 -4.19 -7.03
CA TYR A 225 -2.55 -4.95 -7.54
C TYR A 225 -3.11 -4.30 -8.83
N TRP A 226 -3.40 -3.00 -8.80
CA TRP A 226 -3.81 -2.22 -9.96
C TRP A 226 -2.86 -2.35 -11.17
N GLU A 227 -1.56 -2.16 -10.96
CA GLU A 227 -0.57 -2.26 -12.04
C GLU A 227 -0.52 -3.69 -12.63
N SER A 228 -0.68 -4.71 -11.79
CA SER A 228 -0.66 -6.12 -12.23
C SER A 228 -1.88 -6.52 -13.04
N LEU A 229 -3.04 -5.85 -12.86
CA LEU A 229 -4.21 -6.03 -13.72
C LEU A 229 -3.95 -5.52 -15.14
N LYS A 230 -3.08 -4.50 -15.29
CA LYS A 230 -2.81 -3.85 -16.58
C LYS A 230 -1.60 -4.42 -17.31
N ASN A 231 -0.56 -4.81 -16.56
CA ASN A 231 0.72 -5.28 -17.11
C ASN A 231 1.26 -6.43 -16.24
N PRO A 232 0.62 -7.62 -16.26
CA PRO A 232 1.02 -8.74 -15.42
C PRO A 232 2.47 -9.18 -15.67
N GLU A 233 2.95 -9.11 -16.91
CA GLU A 233 4.30 -9.48 -17.33
C GLU A 233 5.40 -8.56 -16.79
N ARG A 234 5.03 -7.39 -16.23
CA ARG A 234 5.98 -6.44 -15.63
C ARG A 234 6.51 -6.90 -14.27
N PHE A 235 5.79 -7.83 -13.63
CA PHE A 235 6.08 -8.28 -12.28
C PHE A 235 6.65 -9.69 -12.28
N GLU A 236 7.86 -9.80 -11.74
CA GLU A 236 8.40 -11.08 -11.30
C GLU A 236 7.94 -11.34 -9.86
N SER A 237 7.76 -12.61 -9.49
CA SER A 237 7.58 -13.01 -8.10
C SER A 237 8.87 -13.69 -7.63
N ILE A 238 9.33 -13.31 -6.45
CA ILE A 238 10.47 -13.99 -5.81
C ILE A 238 10.01 -14.94 -4.71
N SER A 239 8.70 -15.23 -4.62
CA SER A 239 8.14 -16.13 -3.60
C SER A 239 8.70 -17.54 -3.64
N ASP A 240 9.17 -18.00 -4.81
CA ASP A 240 9.84 -19.31 -4.93
C ASP A 240 11.35 -19.24 -4.61
N THR A 241 11.95 -18.06 -4.73
CA THR A 241 13.41 -17.85 -4.57
C THR A 241 13.80 -17.37 -3.17
N LEU A 242 12.92 -16.62 -2.53
CA LEU A 242 12.94 -16.33 -1.10
C LEU A 242 11.90 -17.26 -0.48
N ASP A 243 12.21 -18.02 0.57
CA ASP A 243 11.26 -18.92 1.23
C ASP A 243 10.21 -18.11 2.03
N LEU A 244 9.42 -17.30 1.32
CA LEU A 244 8.37 -16.43 1.85
C LEU A 244 7.11 -17.21 2.24
N SER A 245 7.14 -18.54 2.03
CA SER A 245 6.06 -19.45 2.40
C SER A 245 5.82 -19.51 3.92
N ARG A 246 6.80 -19.07 4.73
CA ARG A 246 6.83 -19.23 6.19
C ARG A 246 6.45 -17.99 7.00
N GLY A 247 5.97 -16.92 6.37
CA GLY A 247 5.40 -15.75 7.07
C GLY A 247 5.97 -14.41 6.61
N ASP A 248 5.93 -13.42 7.50
CA ASP A 248 6.35 -12.03 7.21
C ASP A 248 7.88 -11.82 7.34
N ASN A 249 8.68 -12.71 6.73
CA ASN A 249 10.15 -12.73 6.84
C ASN A 249 10.89 -12.00 5.71
N LEU A 250 10.18 -11.41 4.73
CA LEU A 250 10.76 -10.80 3.53
C LEU A 250 12.01 -9.93 3.79
N GLU A 251 11.93 -9.07 4.81
CA GLU A 251 13.03 -8.16 5.14
C GLU A 251 14.25 -8.91 5.70
N GLN A 252 14.03 -9.91 6.54
CA GLN A 252 15.10 -10.73 7.10
C GLN A 252 15.76 -11.58 6.01
N GLU A 253 14.97 -12.17 5.11
CA GLU A 253 15.47 -12.92 3.95
C GLU A 253 16.35 -12.04 3.05
N LEU A 254 15.98 -10.76 2.86
CA LEU A 254 16.80 -9.82 2.10
C LEU A 254 18.11 -9.49 2.80
N LEU A 255 18.06 -9.25 4.12
CA LEU A 255 19.25 -9.01 4.93
C LEU A 255 20.20 -10.20 4.87
N ASP A 256 19.69 -11.42 5.02
CA ASP A 256 20.50 -12.64 5.02
C ASP A 256 21.07 -12.94 3.63
N LYS A 257 20.30 -12.69 2.56
CA LYS A 257 20.73 -12.91 1.18
C LYS A 257 21.88 -12.01 0.78
N ILE A 258 21.80 -10.71 1.09
CA ILE A 258 22.91 -9.77 0.87
C ILE A 258 24.03 -10.01 1.89
N GLY A 259 23.67 -10.38 3.12
CA GLY A 259 24.57 -10.65 4.24
C GLY A 259 25.67 -11.67 3.94
N LYS A 260 25.37 -12.70 3.14
CA LYS A 260 26.32 -13.72 2.67
C LYS A 260 27.56 -13.18 1.94
N TYR A 261 27.47 -11.96 1.41
CA TYR A 261 28.52 -11.33 0.59
C TYR A 261 29.16 -10.12 1.26
N VAL A 262 28.78 -9.81 2.51
CA VAL A 262 29.36 -8.68 3.26
C VAL A 262 30.86 -8.90 3.45
N GLY A 263 31.65 -7.84 3.22
CA GLY A 263 33.10 -7.85 3.27
C GLY A 263 33.79 -8.31 1.98
N LYS A 264 33.05 -8.86 1.01
CA LYS A 264 33.59 -9.21 -0.31
C LYS A 264 33.59 -8.00 -1.23
N THR A 265 34.56 -7.95 -2.14
CA THR A 265 34.58 -7.00 -3.25
C THR A 265 33.52 -7.38 -4.29
N ILE A 266 33.03 -6.39 -5.04
CA ILE A 266 32.09 -6.63 -6.14
C ILE A 266 32.69 -7.58 -7.19
N GLY A 267 34.02 -7.55 -7.40
CA GLY A 267 34.75 -8.47 -8.26
C GLY A 267 34.69 -9.93 -7.79
N GLU A 268 34.87 -10.17 -6.50
CA GLU A 268 34.74 -11.51 -5.90
C GLU A 268 33.31 -12.03 -6.03
N ILE A 269 32.31 -11.20 -5.71
CA ILE A 269 30.89 -11.57 -5.82
C ILE A 269 30.53 -11.88 -7.28
N SER A 270 30.99 -11.04 -8.21
CA SER A 270 30.82 -11.22 -9.65
C SER A 270 31.38 -12.57 -10.13
N LYS A 271 32.57 -12.95 -9.66
CA LYS A 271 33.19 -14.23 -10.00
C LYS A 271 32.44 -15.42 -9.39
N GLU A 272 32.07 -15.34 -8.13
CA GLU A 272 31.37 -16.39 -7.39
C GLU A 272 30.00 -16.72 -7.99
N LEU A 273 29.26 -15.68 -8.41
CA LEU A 273 27.92 -15.82 -8.98
C LEU A 273 27.89 -15.87 -10.51
N ASN A 274 29.06 -15.83 -11.15
CA ASN A 274 29.20 -15.76 -12.61
C ASN A 274 28.38 -14.60 -13.23
N ILE A 275 28.43 -13.43 -12.58
CA ILE A 275 27.71 -12.22 -12.99
C ILE A 275 28.68 -11.26 -13.68
N LEU A 276 28.42 -10.87 -14.92
CA LEU A 276 29.21 -9.82 -15.58
C LEU A 276 29.00 -8.45 -14.91
N ILE A 277 30.10 -7.73 -14.66
CA ILE A 277 30.09 -6.33 -14.20
C ILE A 277 29.81 -5.42 -15.39
N PRO A 278 28.67 -4.70 -15.43
CA PRO A 278 28.38 -3.78 -16.52
C PRO A 278 29.36 -2.61 -16.56
N SER A 279 29.66 -2.08 -17.74
CA SER A 279 30.45 -0.85 -17.92
C SER A 279 29.68 0.44 -17.60
N ALA A 280 28.35 0.34 -17.48
CA ALA A 280 27.47 1.47 -17.22
C ALA A 280 27.55 1.97 -15.77
N LYS A 281 27.18 3.24 -15.55
CA LYS A 281 27.21 3.90 -14.22
C LYS A 281 26.34 3.19 -13.16
N ASN A 282 25.38 2.35 -13.58
CA ASN A 282 24.49 1.59 -12.72
C ASN A 282 24.95 0.14 -12.46
N ALA A 283 26.23 -0.17 -12.65
CA ALA A 283 26.79 -1.52 -12.46
C ALA A 283 26.45 -2.14 -11.09
N ILE A 284 26.62 -1.38 -10.00
CA ILE A 284 26.35 -1.86 -8.64
C ILE A 284 24.87 -2.24 -8.47
N PRO A 285 23.88 -1.34 -8.75
CA PRO A 285 22.47 -1.72 -8.74
C PRO A 285 22.14 -3.00 -9.53
N VAL A 286 22.75 -3.18 -10.71
CA VAL A 286 22.52 -4.38 -11.53
C VAL A 286 23.02 -5.64 -10.84
N ILE A 287 24.20 -5.60 -10.23
CA ILE A 287 24.77 -6.75 -9.51
C ILE A 287 23.93 -7.07 -8.28
N ILE A 288 23.57 -6.05 -7.49
CA ILE A 288 22.71 -6.21 -6.32
C ILE A 288 21.35 -6.82 -6.70
N ASN A 289 20.71 -6.35 -7.77
CA ASN A 289 19.45 -6.92 -8.23
C ASN A 289 19.60 -8.40 -8.60
N LYS A 290 20.72 -8.79 -9.23
CA LYS A 290 21.00 -10.20 -9.52
C LYS A 290 21.24 -11.03 -8.25
N ILE A 291 21.94 -10.50 -7.24
CA ILE A 291 22.08 -11.17 -5.94
C ILE A 291 20.71 -11.40 -5.30
N ILE A 292 19.82 -10.42 -5.37
CA ILE A 292 18.46 -10.52 -4.82
C ILE A 292 17.62 -11.52 -5.61
N GLY A 293 17.89 -11.70 -6.91
CA GLY A 293 17.23 -12.69 -7.77
C GLY A 293 16.34 -12.09 -8.86
N PHE A 294 16.50 -10.82 -9.22
CA PHE A 294 15.83 -10.23 -10.38
C PHE A 294 16.36 -10.88 -11.66
N GLN A 295 15.46 -11.32 -12.52
CA GLN A 295 15.80 -11.90 -13.83
C GLN A 295 15.99 -10.80 -14.88
N GLY A 296 15.14 -9.77 -14.86
CA GLY A 296 15.20 -8.63 -15.78
C GLY A 296 15.70 -7.34 -15.13
N ALA A 297 16.52 -6.58 -15.88
CA ALA A 297 17.04 -5.29 -15.41
C ALA A 297 15.96 -4.19 -15.23
N LYS A 298 14.79 -4.36 -15.85
CA LYS A 298 13.63 -3.44 -15.75
C LYS A 298 12.46 -4.03 -14.95
N SER A 299 12.60 -5.27 -14.50
CA SER A 299 11.51 -5.98 -13.83
C SER A 299 11.27 -5.40 -12.46
N LYS A 300 10.00 -5.41 -12.06
CA LYS A 300 9.60 -5.11 -10.69
C LYS A 300 9.38 -6.43 -9.97
N ILE A 301 9.71 -6.48 -8.68
CA ILE A 301 9.34 -7.61 -7.83
C ILE A 301 7.99 -7.31 -7.20
N LYS A 302 7.02 -8.20 -7.43
CA LYS A 302 5.67 -8.09 -6.91
C LYS A 302 5.66 -7.83 -5.40
N GLU A 303 6.37 -8.64 -4.63
CA GLU A 303 6.40 -8.58 -3.17
C GLU A 303 7.00 -7.25 -2.67
N PHE A 304 8.02 -6.71 -3.35
CA PHE A 304 8.62 -5.43 -2.96
C PHE A 304 7.66 -4.27 -3.20
N GLU A 305 6.99 -4.26 -4.35
CA GLU A 305 6.02 -3.23 -4.69
C GLU A 305 4.79 -3.32 -3.76
N GLN A 306 4.35 -4.53 -3.39
CA GLN A 306 3.25 -4.74 -2.45
C GLN A 306 3.50 -4.12 -1.07
N VAL A 307 4.73 -4.25 -0.55
CA VAL A 307 5.09 -3.75 0.79
C VAL A 307 5.80 -2.38 0.76
N GLY A 308 6.03 -1.83 -0.44
CA GLY A 308 6.67 -0.54 -0.68
C GLY A 308 8.18 -0.51 -0.39
N ILE A 309 8.91 -1.62 -0.60
CA ILE A 309 10.37 -1.65 -0.43
C ILE A 309 11.05 -0.87 -1.55
N LEU A 310 11.88 0.11 -1.17
CA LEU A 310 12.77 0.84 -2.08
C LEU A 310 14.23 0.41 -1.86
N ILE A 311 14.89 -0.13 -2.87
CA ILE A 311 16.31 -0.51 -2.78
C ILE A 311 17.18 0.70 -3.10
N LYS A 312 18.17 0.99 -2.24
CA LYS A 312 19.15 2.06 -2.43
C LYS A 312 20.56 1.56 -2.15
N THR A 313 21.36 1.48 -3.21
CA THR A 313 22.81 1.31 -3.09
C THR A 313 23.43 2.65 -2.74
N ILE A 314 24.24 2.71 -1.67
CA ILE A 314 24.82 3.97 -1.19
C ILE A 314 26.35 3.86 -1.11
N PRO A 315 27.11 4.78 -1.75
CA PRO A 315 28.56 4.73 -1.67
C PRO A 315 29.04 5.35 -0.35
N ILE A 316 29.83 4.60 0.41
CA ILE A 316 30.39 5.06 1.69
C ILE A 316 31.93 5.09 1.65
N ARG A 317 32.50 5.95 2.49
CA ARG A 317 33.94 6.03 2.71
C ARG A 317 34.41 4.90 3.63
N MET A 318 35.50 4.23 3.28
CA MET A 318 36.07 3.20 4.17
C MET A 318 36.59 3.78 5.50
N ILE A 319 37.03 5.04 5.52
CA ILE A 319 37.68 5.63 6.71
C ILE A 319 36.71 5.97 7.85
N ASP A 320 35.52 6.46 7.53
CA ASP A 320 34.56 6.98 8.52
C ASP A 320 33.11 6.55 8.27
N LEU A 321 32.88 5.66 7.29
CA LEU A 321 31.58 5.13 6.89
C LEU A 321 30.55 6.19 6.49
N LYS A 322 30.98 7.44 6.27
CA LYS A 322 30.09 8.50 5.80
C LYS A 322 29.84 8.36 4.30
N LEU A 323 28.68 8.86 3.88
CA LEU A 323 28.29 8.90 2.48
C LEU A 323 29.24 9.78 1.66
N TYR A 324 29.56 9.34 0.44
CA TYR A 324 30.18 10.22 -0.56
C TYR A 324 29.18 11.19 -1.18
N GLU A 325 27.91 10.80 -1.28
CA GLU A 325 26.86 11.56 -1.94
C GLU A 325 25.54 11.44 -1.19
N ALA A 326 24.71 12.48 -1.27
CA ALA A 326 23.38 12.45 -0.70
C ALA A 326 22.50 11.42 -1.42
N VAL A 327 21.61 10.76 -0.67
CA VAL A 327 20.63 9.84 -1.24
C VAL A 327 19.55 10.65 -1.95
N SER A 328 19.38 10.42 -3.25
CA SER A 328 18.36 11.11 -4.04
C SER A 328 17.00 10.40 -4.00
N PHE A 329 15.93 11.20 -4.02
CA PHE A 329 14.54 10.79 -4.18
C PHE A 329 13.97 11.43 -5.47
N PRO A 330 12.82 10.97 -5.99
CA PRO A 330 12.21 11.58 -7.17
C PRO A 330 12.00 13.08 -6.99
N ALA A 331 12.07 13.81 -8.11
CA ALA A 331 11.82 15.24 -8.12
C ALA A 331 10.41 15.53 -7.61
N ILE A 332 10.32 16.44 -6.64
CA ILE A 332 9.05 16.90 -6.08
C ILE A 332 8.50 17.98 -7.00
N LYS A 333 7.24 17.82 -7.44
CA LYS A 333 6.50 18.87 -8.14
C LYS A 333 5.74 19.70 -7.12
N PHE A 334 6.19 20.91 -6.83
CA PHE A 334 5.68 21.71 -5.71
C PHE A 334 4.16 21.90 -5.69
N LEU A 335 3.54 22.17 -6.86
CA LEU A 335 2.09 22.35 -6.96
C LEU A 335 1.28 21.07 -6.71
N GLU A 336 1.86 19.91 -6.99
CA GLU A 336 1.25 18.61 -6.65
C GLU A 336 1.48 18.32 -5.16
N PHE A 337 2.71 18.53 -4.69
CA PHE A 337 3.14 18.29 -3.32
C PHE A 337 2.36 19.09 -2.27
N GLU A 338 2.06 20.37 -2.54
CA GLU A 338 1.24 21.22 -1.66
C GLU A 338 -0.14 20.61 -1.35
N LYS A 339 -0.67 19.82 -2.30
CA LYS A 339 -2.00 19.20 -2.21
C LYS A 339 -1.94 17.77 -1.67
N GLU A 340 -0.76 17.20 -1.42
CA GLU A 340 -0.60 15.85 -0.89
C GLU A 340 -0.75 15.84 0.63
N GLU A 341 -1.51 14.87 1.15
CA GLU A 341 -1.47 14.55 2.57
C GLU A 341 -0.26 13.67 2.87
N TRP A 342 0.53 14.00 3.90
CA TRP A 342 1.75 13.26 4.27
C TRP A 342 1.54 11.74 4.23
N CYS A 343 0.54 11.21 4.94
CA CYS A 343 0.31 9.77 5.06
C CYS A 343 -0.11 9.07 3.76
N ASN A 344 -0.47 9.82 2.71
CA ASN A 344 -0.83 9.32 1.39
C ASN A 344 0.18 9.80 0.31
N SER A 345 1.23 10.53 0.70
CA SER A 345 2.22 11.11 -0.22
C SER A 345 3.21 10.06 -0.70
N LEU A 346 3.71 10.24 -1.93
CA LEU A 346 4.75 9.37 -2.49
C LEU A 346 6.02 9.42 -1.62
N LEU A 347 6.36 10.60 -1.11
CA LEU A 347 7.54 10.79 -0.29
C LEU A 347 7.44 9.99 1.02
N SER A 348 6.32 10.05 1.74
CA SER A 348 6.15 9.29 2.97
C SER A 348 6.26 7.78 2.72
N GLU A 349 5.73 7.27 1.61
CA GLU A 349 5.87 5.86 1.25
C GLU A 349 7.32 5.47 1.04
N GLN A 350 8.04 6.23 0.20
CA GLN A 350 9.43 5.96 -0.13
C GLN A 350 10.34 6.00 1.10
N LEU A 351 10.01 6.88 2.03
CA LEU A 351 10.74 7.04 3.29
C LEU A 351 10.39 5.99 4.35
N THR A 352 9.30 5.23 4.17
CA THR A 352 8.85 4.27 5.18
C THR A 352 9.70 3.00 5.18
N ARG A 353 10.18 2.54 4.02
CA ARG A 353 10.80 1.22 3.89
C ARG A 353 11.90 1.20 2.84
N ILE A 354 13.06 1.76 3.19
CA ILE A 354 14.24 1.77 2.31
C ILE A 354 15.17 0.63 2.71
N PHE A 355 15.52 -0.23 1.76
CA PHE A 355 16.59 -1.21 1.95
C PHE A 355 17.92 -0.60 1.47
N PHE A 356 18.75 -0.18 2.42
CA PHE A 356 20.05 0.41 2.16
C PHE A 356 21.12 -0.67 2.05
N ILE A 357 21.90 -0.58 0.97
CA ILE A 357 22.99 -1.51 0.66
C ILE A 357 24.25 -0.67 0.47
N PRO A 358 25.06 -0.49 1.52
CA PRO A 358 26.26 0.31 1.42
C PRO A 358 27.35 -0.42 0.64
N VAL A 359 28.10 0.35 -0.15
CA VAL A 359 29.26 -0.12 -0.89
C VAL A 359 30.41 0.83 -0.64
N SER A 360 31.47 0.33 0.01
CA SER A 360 32.60 1.14 0.43
C SER A 360 33.68 1.26 -0.65
N ARG A 361 34.37 2.40 -0.63
CA ARG A 361 35.53 2.70 -1.48
C ARG A 361 36.46 3.71 -0.79
N ASP A 362 37.72 3.79 -1.24
CA ASP A 362 38.76 4.67 -0.67
C ASP A 362 38.66 6.10 -1.19
N LYS A 363 38.27 6.28 -2.46
CA LYS A 363 38.17 7.58 -3.13
C LYS A 363 36.75 7.85 -3.65
N SER A 364 36.42 9.12 -3.78
CA SER A 364 35.12 9.57 -4.31
C SER A 364 34.93 9.22 -5.80
N SER A 365 36.01 9.11 -6.56
CA SER A 365 36.01 8.78 -7.98
C SER A 365 37.26 7.97 -8.34
N GLY A 366 37.27 7.39 -9.55
CA GLY A 366 38.43 6.65 -10.08
C GLY A 366 38.63 5.24 -9.53
N VAL A 367 37.81 4.79 -8.58
CA VAL A 367 37.81 3.42 -8.08
C VAL A 367 36.96 2.54 -9.00
N ASP A 368 37.57 1.51 -9.58
CA ASP A 368 36.88 0.50 -10.40
C ASP A 368 35.74 -0.12 -9.58
N VAL A 369 34.63 -0.47 -10.23
CA VAL A 369 33.48 -1.11 -9.57
C VAL A 369 33.90 -2.41 -8.90
N LYS A 370 34.78 -3.19 -9.54
CA LYS A 370 35.21 -4.51 -9.04
C LYS A 370 35.94 -4.43 -7.69
N ASP A 371 36.61 -3.32 -7.40
CA ASP A 371 37.45 -3.13 -6.22
C ASP A 371 36.69 -2.53 -5.03
N ARG A 372 35.39 -2.26 -5.19
CA ARG A 372 34.54 -1.73 -4.12
C ARG A 372 34.01 -2.87 -3.26
N THR A 373 33.83 -2.61 -1.97
CA THR A 373 33.45 -3.66 -1.01
C THR A 373 31.98 -3.55 -0.62
N LEU A 374 31.28 -4.67 -0.61
CA LEU A 374 29.90 -4.72 -0.15
C LEU A 374 29.86 -4.71 1.38
N GLU A 375 29.10 -3.79 1.96
CA GLU A 375 29.03 -3.60 3.41
C GLU A 375 27.69 -4.08 3.97
N LYS A 376 27.59 -4.11 5.30
CA LYS A 376 26.41 -4.62 6.00
C LYS A 376 25.13 -3.86 5.57
N PRO A 377 24.14 -4.54 4.96
CA PRO A 377 22.88 -3.93 4.57
C PRO A 377 21.99 -3.67 5.78
N PHE A 378 21.04 -2.74 5.65
CA PHE A 378 20.06 -2.46 6.69
C PHE A 378 18.78 -1.85 6.11
N PHE A 379 17.66 -2.03 6.81
CA PHE A 379 16.44 -1.28 6.52
C PHE A 379 16.51 0.08 7.20
N GLY A 380 16.46 1.14 6.41
CA GLY A 380 16.17 2.49 6.88
C GLY A 380 14.71 2.55 7.27
N LEU A 381 14.46 2.44 8.57
CA LEU A 381 13.22 2.88 9.17
C LEU A 381 13.45 4.33 9.59
N LEU A 382 12.52 5.21 9.25
CA LEU A 382 12.46 6.57 9.82
C LEU A 382 12.06 6.47 11.30
N ALA A 383 12.95 5.88 12.10
CA ALA A 383 13.04 6.12 13.52
C ALA A 383 13.69 7.50 13.70
N ASP A 384 13.22 8.25 14.70
CA ASP A 384 13.89 9.44 15.24
C ASP A 384 13.66 10.82 14.62
N LEU A 385 12.58 11.01 13.85
CA LEU A 385 11.90 12.31 13.92
C LEU A 385 10.85 12.21 15.02
N LYS A 386 11.31 12.30 16.29
CA LYS A 386 10.43 12.78 17.35
C LYS A 386 9.82 14.07 16.81
N LYS A 387 8.50 14.18 16.89
CA LYS A 387 7.85 15.48 16.80
C LYS A 387 8.42 16.30 17.97
N GLU A 388 9.45 17.09 17.71
CA GLU A 388 9.63 18.34 18.45
C GLU A 388 8.51 19.29 18.05
#